data_AF-A0A0L0BJ58-F1
#
_entry.id   AF-A0A0L0BJ58-F1
#
_cell.length_a   1.000
_cell.length_b   1.000
_cell.length_c   1.000
_cell.angle_alpha   90.00
_cell.angle_beta   90.00
_cell.angle_gamma   90.00
#
_symmetry.space_group_name_H-M   'P 1'
#
loop_
_entity.id
_entity.type
_entity.pdbx_description
1 polymer ?
#
loop_
_entity_poly.entity_id
_entity_poly.type
_entity_poly.pdbx_seq_one_letter_code
_entity_poly.pdbx_strand_id
1 'polypeptide(L)'
;AWAPAPRRAPGRQDRLDEASVDGADAVVLAAAGSSDPCAAEDVAEVHAVLAGVRTGPVSTGFGAKAAPSVREAVAASRKGADTPPVAIASYLLAPGYFHDQLAKAGARTISAPLLPHPVIAELALGRYDDAVHRLRSGAGAPAPCDRPCRARTAACVRDGS
;
A
#
# COMPACT_ATOMS: atom_id res chain seq x y z
N ALA A 1 8.67 -1.34 -8.37
CA ALA A 1 9.21 -1.87 -7.10
C ALA A 1 9.55 -0.77 -6.13
N TRP A 2 8.76 -0.47 -5.08
CA TRP A 2 9.15 0.63 -4.17
C TRP A 2 9.96 -0.29 -3.22
N ALA A 3 11.28 -0.28 -3.41
CA ALA A 3 12.34 -0.88 -2.59
C ALA A 3 12.28 -2.37 -2.17
N PRO A 4 13.45 -2.94 -1.77
CA PRO A 4 13.55 -4.27 -1.17
C PRO A 4 12.90 -4.36 0.23
N ALA A 5 12.61 -5.60 0.65
CA ALA A 5 11.71 -5.98 1.75
C ALA A 5 11.88 -5.28 3.12
N PRO A 6 13.07 -4.93 3.63
CA PRO A 6 13.15 -4.27 4.94
C PRO A 6 12.72 -2.80 4.93
N ARG A 7 12.59 -2.15 3.75
CA ARG A 7 12.10 -0.76 3.64
C ARG A 7 10.60 -0.65 3.34
N ARG A 8 9.87 -1.77 3.34
CA ARG A 8 8.44 -1.80 2.96
C ARG A 8 7.50 -1.37 4.08
N ALA A 9 7.89 -1.37 5.35
CA ALA A 9 7.01 -1.02 6.48
C ALA A 9 6.91 0.50 6.79
N PRO A 10 8.01 1.27 6.78
CA PRO A 10 7.99 2.62 7.33
C PRO A 10 7.20 3.58 6.42
N GLY A 11 6.40 4.44 7.06
CA GLY A 11 5.48 5.38 6.43
C GLY A 11 4.00 5.01 6.50
N ARG A 12 3.60 3.75 6.75
CA ARG A 12 2.17 3.41 6.99
C ARG A 12 1.85 3.17 8.46
N GLN A 13 2.68 2.39 9.14
CA GLN A 13 2.53 2.24 10.60
C GLN A 13 2.74 3.60 11.27
N ASP A 14 3.78 4.34 10.87
CA ASP A 14 4.03 5.71 11.33
C ASP A 14 2.81 6.63 11.13
N ARG A 15 2.10 6.50 10.00
CA ARG A 15 0.87 7.27 9.73
C ARG A 15 -0.31 6.86 10.60
N LEU A 16 -0.38 5.59 11.02
CA LEU A 16 -1.39 5.11 11.97
C LEU A 16 -1.06 5.59 13.38
N ASP A 17 0.23 5.60 13.74
CA ASP A 17 0.72 6.09 15.04
C ASP A 17 0.49 7.61 15.18
N GLU A 18 0.80 8.39 14.13
CA GLU A 18 0.48 9.82 14.04
C GLU A 18 -1.02 10.10 14.20
N ALA A 19 -1.85 9.18 13.69
CA ALA A 19 -3.31 9.24 13.82
C ALA A 19 -3.83 8.65 15.15
N SER A 20 -2.94 8.25 16.06
CA SER A 20 -3.24 7.64 17.36
C SER A 20 -4.14 6.41 17.26
N VAL A 21 -3.92 5.57 16.23
CA VAL A 21 -4.63 4.29 16.06
C VAL A 21 -3.98 3.23 16.93
N ASP A 22 -4.76 2.59 17.80
CA ASP A 22 -4.26 1.56 18.71
C ASP A 22 -3.76 0.34 17.91
N GLY A 23 -2.74 -0.36 18.40
CA GLY A 23 -2.20 -1.57 17.74
C GLY A 23 -3.23 -2.68 17.53
N ALA A 24 -4.20 -2.79 18.45
CA ALA A 24 -5.28 -3.79 18.42
C ALA A 24 -6.47 -3.38 17.53
N ASP A 25 -6.56 -2.12 17.09
CA ASP A 25 -7.60 -1.68 16.17
C ASP A 25 -7.50 -2.45 14.84
N ALA A 26 -8.66 -2.81 14.31
CA ALA A 26 -8.76 -3.37 12.97
C ALA A 26 -8.35 -2.32 11.93
N VAL A 27 -7.55 -2.72 10.95
CA VAL A 27 -7.08 -1.82 9.89
C VAL A 27 -7.52 -2.31 8.53
N VAL A 28 -8.10 -1.40 7.75
CA VAL A 28 -8.31 -1.59 6.31
C VAL A 28 -7.21 -0.80 5.57
N LEU A 29 -6.33 -1.51 4.87
CA LEU A 29 -5.36 -0.93 3.95
C LEU A 29 -6.09 -0.48 2.68
N ALA A 30 -6.28 0.83 2.52
CA ALA A 30 -7.00 1.41 1.40
C ALA A 30 -6.06 1.75 0.23
N ALA A 31 -6.08 0.94 -0.81
CA ALA A 31 -5.37 1.19 -2.06
C ALA A 31 -6.27 1.85 -3.10
N ALA A 32 -5.74 2.67 -3.99
CA ALA A 32 -6.53 3.25 -5.10
C ALA A 32 -7.20 2.17 -5.96
N GLY A 33 -6.51 1.03 -6.13
CA GLY A 33 -6.92 -0.05 -7.01
C GLY A 33 -6.53 0.21 -8.47
N SER A 34 -5.99 -0.81 -9.11
CA SER A 34 -5.44 -0.75 -10.46
C SER A 34 -5.97 -1.92 -11.27
N SER A 35 -6.05 -1.75 -12.58
CA SER A 35 -6.29 -2.85 -13.52
C SER A 35 -5.02 -3.66 -13.80
N ASP A 36 -3.86 -3.19 -13.34
CA ASP A 36 -2.59 -3.93 -13.43
C ASP A 36 -2.57 -5.06 -12.38
N PRO A 37 -2.50 -6.34 -12.79
CA PRO A 37 -2.42 -7.46 -11.87
C PRO A 37 -1.17 -7.42 -10.98
N CYS A 38 -0.07 -6.81 -11.43
CA CYS A 38 1.12 -6.64 -10.59
C CYS A 38 0.92 -5.63 -9.46
N ALA A 39 0.00 -4.68 -9.62
CA ALA A 39 -0.33 -3.74 -8.54
C ALA A 39 -1.08 -4.42 -7.39
N ALA A 40 -1.95 -5.40 -7.68
CA ALA A 40 -2.60 -6.20 -6.63
C ALA A 40 -1.58 -7.00 -5.82
N GLU A 41 -0.58 -7.52 -6.50
CA GLU A 41 0.54 -8.26 -5.91
C GLU A 41 1.45 -7.37 -5.05
N ASP A 42 1.70 -6.13 -5.45
CA ASP A 42 2.38 -5.14 -4.59
C ASP A 42 1.52 -4.79 -3.36
N VAL A 43 0.19 -4.63 -3.50
CA VAL A 43 -0.71 -4.37 -2.35
C VAL A 43 -0.73 -5.55 -1.38
N ALA A 44 -0.70 -6.79 -1.87
CA ALA A 44 -0.65 -7.99 -1.03
C ALA A 44 0.64 -8.07 -0.19
N GLU A 45 1.80 -7.73 -0.79
CA GLU A 45 3.05 -7.65 -0.02
C GLU A 45 3.00 -6.57 1.06
N VAL A 46 2.40 -5.42 0.72
CA VAL A 46 2.24 -4.30 1.64
C VAL A 46 1.31 -4.67 2.81
N HIS A 47 0.23 -5.38 2.51
CA HIS A 47 -0.68 -5.94 3.50
C HIS A 47 0.06 -6.89 4.43
N ALA A 48 0.83 -7.85 3.89
CA ALA A 48 1.57 -8.82 4.70
C ALA A 48 2.55 -8.16 5.66
N VAL A 49 3.27 -7.12 5.20
CA VAL A 49 4.21 -6.36 6.05
C VAL A 49 3.47 -5.61 7.16
N LEU A 50 2.35 -4.93 6.84
CA LEU A 50 1.57 -4.22 7.85
C LEU A 50 0.92 -5.17 8.87
N ALA A 51 0.43 -6.32 8.40
CA ALA A 51 -0.12 -7.36 9.27
C ALA A 51 0.94 -7.95 10.21
N GLY A 52 2.19 -8.08 9.76
CA GLY A 52 3.28 -8.61 10.58
C GLY A 52 3.73 -7.70 11.73
N VAL A 53 3.38 -6.41 11.70
CA VAL A 53 3.77 -5.43 12.74
C VAL A 53 2.61 -4.99 13.64
N ARG A 54 1.40 -5.51 13.42
CA ARG A 54 0.19 -5.14 14.17
C ARG A 54 -0.36 -6.32 14.95
N THR A 55 -1.03 -6.03 16.07
CA THR A 55 -1.74 -7.04 16.88
C THR A 55 -3.18 -7.21 16.43
N GLY A 56 -3.81 -6.13 15.94
CA GLY A 56 -5.15 -6.13 15.37
C GLY A 56 -5.20 -6.68 13.94
N PRO A 57 -6.39 -7.08 13.45
CA PRO A 57 -6.56 -7.65 12.12
C PRO A 57 -6.32 -6.60 11.03
N VAL A 58 -5.68 -7.00 9.94
CA VAL A 58 -5.45 -6.14 8.76
C VAL A 58 -6.15 -6.75 7.55
N SER A 59 -6.94 -5.96 6.84
CA SER A 59 -7.59 -6.33 5.57
C SER A 59 -7.25 -5.32 4.47
N THR A 60 -7.57 -5.63 3.22
CA THR A 60 -7.39 -4.72 2.07
C THR A 60 -8.73 -4.22 1.57
N GLY A 61 -8.75 -2.98 1.08
CA GLY A 61 -9.89 -2.39 0.41
C GLY A 61 -9.44 -1.48 -0.73
N PHE A 62 -10.23 -1.41 -1.79
CA PHE A 62 -9.86 -0.69 -3.01
C PHE A 62 -10.80 0.47 -3.31
N GLY A 63 -10.24 1.57 -3.81
CA GLY A 63 -11.01 2.74 -4.26
C GLY A 63 -11.71 2.52 -5.61
N ALA A 64 -11.14 1.69 -6.47
CA ALA A 64 -11.68 1.34 -7.79
C ALA A 64 -11.09 0.03 -8.33
N LYS A 65 -11.70 -0.53 -9.39
CA LYS A 65 -11.17 -1.61 -10.27
C LYS A 65 -10.84 -2.96 -9.62
N ALA A 66 -10.81 -3.04 -8.30
CA ALA A 66 -10.54 -4.24 -7.53
C ALA A 66 -11.55 -4.35 -6.39
N ALA A 67 -11.71 -5.56 -5.87
CA ALA A 67 -12.64 -5.89 -4.79
C ALA A 67 -11.87 -6.49 -3.61
N PRO A 68 -12.38 -6.32 -2.37
CA PRO A 68 -13.57 -5.53 -2.01
C PRO A 68 -13.31 -4.02 -2.08
N SER A 69 -14.36 -3.22 -2.23
CA SER A 69 -14.25 -1.77 -2.04
C SER A 69 -13.87 -1.44 -0.59
N VAL A 70 -13.28 -0.27 -0.34
CA VAL A 70 -12.95 0.17 1.03
C VAL A 70 -14.18 0.14 1.95
N ARG A 71 -15.35 0.52 1.45
CA ARG A 71 -16.60 0.49 2.23
C ARG A 71 -16.99 -0.92 2.62
N GLU A 72 -16.91 -1.87 1.69
CA GLU A 72 -17.22 -3.27 1.94
C GLU A 72 -16.23 -3.89 2.93
N ALA A 73 -14.95 -3.57 2.82
CA ALA A 73 -13.91 -4.04 3.75
C ALA A 73 -14.13 -3.51 5.19
N VAL A 74 -14.48 -2.23 5.35
CA VAL A 74 -14.83 -1.66 6.65
C VAL A 74 -16.10 -2.32 7.21
N ALA A 75 -17.13 -2.50 6.39
CA ALA A 75 -18.37 -3.14 6.82
C ALA A 75 -18.14 -4.61 7.24
N ALA A 76 -17.31 -5.35 6.50
CA ALA A 76 -16.94 -6.72 6.84
C ALA A 76 -16.16 -6.79 8.16
N SER A 77 -15.25 -5.85 8.41
CA SER A 77 -14.45 -5.80 9.65
C SER A 77 -15.29 -5.53 10.90
N ARG A 78 -16.55 -5.07 10.75
CA ARG A 78 -17.49 -4.79 11.84
C ARG A 78 -18.49 -5.90 12.11
N LYS A 79 -18.45 -7.00 11.37
CA LYS A 79 -19.37 -8.11 11.58
C LYS A 79 -18.94 -8.92 12.81
N GLY A 80 -19.57 -8.66 13.96
CA GLY A 80 -19.37 -9.41 15.20
C GLY A 80 -19.77 -8.60 16.43
N ALA A 81 -20.11 -9.27 17.54
CA ALA A 81 -20.53 -8.61 18.78
C ALA A 81 -19.41 -7.80 19.45
N ASP A 82 -18.15 -8.25 19.30
CA ASP A 82 -16.96 -7.65 19.93
C ASP A 82 -15.90 -7.27 18.89
N THR A 83 -16.29 -6.45 17.89
CA THR A 83 -15.33 -5.98 16.88
C THR A 83 -14.56 -4.76 17.37
N PRO A 84 -13.22 -4.73 17.27
CA PRO A 84 -12.43 -3.56 17.64
C PRO A 84 -12.75 -2.39 16.71
N PRO A 85 -12.45 -1.15 17.11
CA PRO A 85 -12.55 0.01 16.24
C PRO A 85 -11.82 -0.24 14.91
N VAL A 86 -12.42 0.25 13.81
CA VAL A 86 -11.85 0.10 12.47
C VAL A 86 -11.21 1.42 12.05
N ALA A 87 -9.91 1.38 11.75
CA ALA A 87 -9.16 2.46 11.13
C ALA A 87 -8.86 2.14 9.65
N ILE A 88 -8.64 3.18 8.86
CA ILE A 88 -8.16 3.06 7.48
C ILE A 88 -6.71 3.53 7.40
N ALA A 89 -5.84 2.66 6.90
CA ALA A 89 -4.49 3.01 6.50
C ALA A 89 -4.51 3.42 5.02
N SER A 90 -4.32 4.71 4.76
CA SER A 90 -4.29 5.27 3.40
C SER A 90 -3.03 4.84 2.66
N TYR A 91 -3.18 3.96 1.66
CA TYR A 91 -2.12 3.61 0.71
C TYR A 91 -2.26 4.45 -0.56
N LEU A 92 -2.29 5.77 -0.36
CA LEU A 92 -2.35 6.79 -1.40
C LEU A 92 -1.16 7.74 -1.22
N LEU A 93 -0.57 8.20 -2.31
CA LEU A 93 0.59 9.08 -2.22
C LEU A 93 0.22 10.49 -1.74
N ALA A 94 -0.87 11.05 -2.25
CA ALA A 94 -1.26 12.43 -1.97
C ALA A 94 -2.77 12.53 -1.70
N PRO A 95 -3.23 13.64 -1.11
CA PRO A 95 -4.65 13.96 -1.04
C PRO A 95 -5.30 14.02 -2.43
N GLY A 96 -6.63 13.92 -2.48
CA GLY A 96 -7.43 14.02 -3.70
C GLY A 96 -8.64 13.11 -3.67
N TYR A 97 -9.30 12.96 -4.83
CA TYR A 97 -10.61 12.28 -4.93
C TYR A 97 -10.68 10.94 -4.20
N PHE A 98 -9.72 10.03 -4.43
CA PHE A 98 -9.74 8.72 -3.77
C PHE A 98 -9.58 8.81 -2.26
N HIS A 99 -8.77 9.75 -1.78
CA HIS A 99 -8.57 10.00 -0.36
C HIS A 99 -9.84 10.55 0.29
N ASP A 100 -10.50 11.52 -0.37
CA ASP A 100 -11.74 12.13 0.13
C ASP A 100 -12.88 11.11 0.21
N GLN A 101 -12.89 10.13 -0.69
CA GLN A 101 -13.86 9.04 -0.66
C GLN A 101 -13.69 8.11 0.54
N LEU A 102 -12.50 8.03 1.16
CA LEU A 102 -12.26 7.21 2.36
C LEU A 102 -13.08 7.72 3.55
N ALA A 103 -13.29 9.04 3.66
CA ALA A 103 -14.13 9.64 4.71
C ALA A 103 -15.56 9.09 4.70
N LYS A 104 -16.02 8.59 3.55
CA LYS A 104 -17.36 8.03 3.35
C LYS A 104 -17.43 6.52 3.60
N ALA A 105 -16.35 5.90 4.08
CA ALA A 105 -16.31 4.47 4.40
C ALA A 105 -16.74 4.18 5.85
N GLY A 106 -16.91 5.22 6.66
CA GLY A 106 -17.46 5.11 8.00
C GLY A 106 -16.48 4.57 9.04
N ALA A 107 -15.18 4.48 8.75
CA ALA A 107 -14.13 4.14 9.71
C ALA A 107 -14.01 5.19 10.83
N ARG A 108 -13.49 4.80 12.00
CA ARG A 108 -13.26 5.70 13.14
C ARG A 108 -12.18 6.73 12.83
N THR A 109 -11.08 6.26 12.24
CA THR A 109 -9.90 7.06 11.94
C THR A 109 -9.42 6.73 10.53
N ILE A 110 -8.88 7.73 9.84
CA ILE A 110 -8.26 7.57 8.52
C ILE A 110 -6.88 8.21 8.63
N SER A 111 -5.83 7.44 8.34
CA SER A 111 -4.47 7.98 8.33
C SER A 111 -4.30 8.98 7.19
N ALA A 112 -3.40 9.95 7.36
CA ALA A 112 -3.00 10.80 6.24
C ALA A 112 -2.40 9.97 5.08
N PRO A 113 -2.39 10.50 3.85
CA PRO A 113 -1.64 9.91 2.73
C PRO A 113 -0.15 9.76 3.05
N LEU A 114 0.56 8.97 2.23
CA LEU A 114 1.97 8.69 2.46
C LEU A 114 2.85 9.93 2.33
N LEU A 115 2.61 10.86 1.41
CA LEU A 115 3.37 12.11 1.34
C LEU A 115 2.89 13.11 2.40
N PRO A 116 3.78 13.96 2.94
CA PRO A 116 5.20 14.12 2.60
C PRO A 116 6.15 13.29 3.49
N HIS A 117 5.82 12.05 3.86
CA HIS A 117 6.67 11.26 4.75
C HIS A 117 8.08 11.05 4.18
N PRO A 118 9.15 11.35 4.94
CA PRO A 118 10.53 11.40 4.42
C PRO A 118 11.00 10.08 3.82
N VAL A 119 10.60 8.95 4.41
CA VAL A 119 10.92 7.62 3.86
C VAL A 119 10.44 7.46 2.41
N ILE A 120 9.30 8.06 2.04
CA ILE A 120 8.80 7.98 0.66
C ILE A 120 9.71 8.76 -0.30
N ALA A 121 10.23 9.91 0.13
CA ALA A 121 11.20 10.68 -0.65
C ALA A 121 12.53 9.93 -0.79
N GLU A 122 13.06 9.35 0.29
CA GLU A 122 14.27 8.50 0.26
C GLU A 122 14.12 7.31 -0.69
N LEU A 123 12.96 6.66 -0.66
CA LEU A 123 12.64 5.55 -1.56
C LEU A 123 12.60 5.99 -3.02
N ALA A 124 12.03 7.18 -3.30
CA ALA A 124 11.99 7.73 -4.65
C ALA A 124 13.40 8.08 -5.15
N LEU A 125 14.23 8.70 -4.31
CA LEU A 125 15.61 9.06 -4.62
C LEU A 125 16.47 7.81 -4.89
N GLY A 126 16.41 6.80 -4.01
CA GLY A 126 17.19 5.57 -4.20
C GLY A 126 16.88 4.89 -5.55
N ARG A 127 15.61 4.86 -5.96
CA ARG A 127 15.22 4.32 -7.27
C ARG A 127 15.70 5.14 -8.45
N TYR A 128 15.72 6.46 -8.28
CA TYR A 128 16.24 7.36 -9.29
C TYR A 128 17.74 7.10 -9.48
N ASP A 129 18.49 6.97 -8.38
CA ASP A 129 19.92 6.67 -8.41
C ASP A 129 20.19 5.29 -9.06
N ASP A 130 19.41 4.26 -8.72
CA ASP A 130 19.49 2.94 -9.36
C ASP A 130 19.26 3.01 -10.88
N ALA A 131 18.26 3.79 -11.30
CA ALA A 131 17.96 4.00 -12.72
C ALA A 131 19.10 4.74 -13.44
N VAL A 132 19.64 5.80 -12.83
CA VAL A 132 20.77 6.57 -13.36
C VAL A 132 22.02 5.70 -13.46
N HIS A 133 22.33 4.92 -12.43
CA HIS A 133 23.48 4.02 -12.43
C HIS A 133 23.42 3.04 -13.60
N ARG A 134 22.26 2.43 -13.86
CA ARG A 134 22.06 1.51 -15.00
C ARG A 134 22.24 2.18 -16.34
N LEU A 135 21.63 3.34 -16.55
CA LEU A 135 21.75 4.12 -17.79
C LEU A 135 23.22 4.47 -18.08
N ARG A 136 23.99 4.82 -17.04
CA ARG A 136 25.42 5.17 -17.17
C ARG A 136 26.33 3.96 -17.36
N SER A 137 25.97 2.82 -16.78
CA SER A 137 26.75 1.59 -16.88
C SER A 137 26.59 0.88 -18.22
N GLY A 138 25.73 1.37 -19.12
CA GLY A 138 25.39 0.68 -20.37
C GLY A 138 24.79 -0.71 -20.14
N ALA A 139 24.27 -0.97 -18.94
CA ALA A 139 23.67 -2.24 -18.60
C ALA A 139 22.46 -2.45 -19.51
N GLY A 140 22.42 -3.61 -20.18
CA GLY A 140 21.34 -3.98 -21.10
C GLY A 140 19.98 -4.08 -20.41
N ALA A 141 18.95 -4.43 -21.19
CA ALA A 141 17.59 -4.58 -20.68
C ALA A 141 17.59 -5.41 -19.38
N PRO A 142 16.86 -4.96 -18.35
CA PRO A 142 16.98 -5.54 -17.03
C PRO A 142 16.41 -6.96 -16.98
N ALA A 143 16.80 -7.72 -15.94
CA ALA A 143 16.36 -9.10 -15.79
C ALA A 143 14.82 -9.19 -15.75
N PRO A 144 14.22 -10.17 -16.42
CA PRO A 144 12.76 -10.31 -16.45
C PRO A 144 12.20 -10.48 -15.04
N CYS A 145 11.11 -9.78 -14.74
CA CYS A 145 10.41 -9.91 -13.46
C CYS A 145 9.90 -11.36 -13.26
N ASP A 146 10.25 -11.96 -12.13
CA ASP A 146 9.91 -13.33 -11.73
C ASP A 146 8.54 -13.45 -11.02
N ARG A 147 7.84 -12.33 -10.82
CA ARG A 147 6.55 -12.32 -10.13
C ARG A 147 5.47 -13.06 -10.93
N PRO A 148 4.57 -13.82 -10.27
CA PRO A 148 3.47 -14.53 -10.93
C PRO A 148 2.59 -13.61 -11.81
N CYS A 149 2.39 -12.36 -11.41
CA CYS A 149 1.63 -11.37 -12.18
C CYS A 149 2.22 -11.05 -13.55
N ARG A 150 3.51 -11.34 -13.81
CA ARG A 150 4.18 -11.01 -15.08
C ARG A 150 3.48 -11.63 -16.28
N ALA A 151 2.97 -12.85 -16.14
CA ALA A 151 2.22 -13.55 -17.19
C ALA A 151 0.90 -12.85 -17.58
N ARG A 152 0.46 -11.87 -16.79
CA ARG A 152 -0.84 -11.19 -16.93
C ARG A 152 -0.71 -9.71 -17.33
N THR A 153 0.51 -9.21 -17.51
CA THR A 153 0.75 -7.81 -17.90
C THR A 153 1.79 -7.72 -19.03
N ALA A 154 1.58 -6.77 -19.94
CA ALA A 154 2.52 -6.51 -21.04
C ALA A 154 3.85 -5.92 -20.54
N ALA A 155 3.81 -5.12 -19.48
CA ALA A 155 4.99 -4.48 -18.88
C ALA A 155 4.90 -4.52 -17.35
N CYS A 156 5.98 -4.95 -16.68
CA CYS A 156 6.07 -4.87 -15.23
C CYS A 156 6.94 -3.68 -14.82
N VAL A 157 6.44 -2.82 -13.92
CA VAL A 157 7.23 -1.70 -13.36
C VAL A 157 8.45 -2.18 -12.55
N ARG A 158 8.55 -3.50 -12.26
CA ARG A 158 9.72 -4.12 -11.63
C ARG A 158 10.71 -4.75 -12.61
N ASP A 159 10.44 -4.72 -13.92
CA ASP A 159 11.38 -5.27 -14.90
C ASP A 159 12.75 -4.62 -14.75
N GLY A 160 12.88 -3.40 -14.21
CA GLY A 160 14.16 -2.84 -13.75
C GLY A 160 14.47 -3.10 -12.27
N SER A 161 15.29 -4.11 -11.97
CA SER A 161 16.06 -4.18 -10.69
C SER A 161 17.54 -3.90 -10.90
#